data_AF-A0A951LWT9-F1
#
_entry.id   AF-A0A951LWT9-F1
#
_cell.length_a   1.000
_cell.length_b   1.000
_cell.length_c   1.000
_cell.angle_alpha   90.00
_cell.angle_beta   90.00
_cell.angle_gamma   90.00
#
_symmetry.space_group_name_H-M   'P 1'
#
loop_
_entity.id
_entity.type
_entity.pdbx_description
1 polymer ?
#
loop_
_entity_poly.entity_id
_entity_poly.type
_entity_poly.pdbx_seq_one_letter_code
_entity_poly.pdbx_strand_id
1 'polypeptide(L)'
;MQFPQRGAASPAALALASLCLCLSFPAAAQYQWTCRTSGPNGGNTGPPFEGLHGVAYDAYIPVDHVTGPTPCFNVPAGPTALIYKGDGDAYLPGYAIQSWRVEENLWFRAQSQDQQTPLIASAGQSRNYGYGSPLNGSTLSILDEDGIPSDCFLWNAAGTASTANWHYDLTYPTSTQGQVHYYGTASNPLESSAAAIAWDMRTTIETANLDYITARVNYNHSCYPAHTIMVNDFLVYQYVPPRNDTTYITGCLLFQLGKIIGQQSQDTHVPCN
;
A
#
# COMPACT_ATOMS: atom_id res chain seq x y z
N MET A 1 48.04 -27.61 -54.81
CA MET A 1 46.85 -28.12 -54.09
C MET A 1 45.97 -26.94 -53.75
N GLN A 2 44.90 -26.76 -54.53
CA GLN A 2 43.91 -25.70 -54.42
C GLN A 2 42.82 -26.14 -53.43
N PHE A 3 42.54 -25.33 -52.42
CA PHE A 3 41.36 -25.50 -51.57
C PHE A 3 40.14 -24.83 -52.21
N PRO A 4 38.96 -25.48 -52.23
CA PRO A 4 37.76 -24.88 -52.78
C PRO A 4 37.10 -23.89 -51.83
N GLN A 5 36.50 -22.85 -52.42
CA GLN A 5 35.75 -21.79 -51.77
C GLN A 5 34.45 -22.30 -51.13
N ARG A 6 34.13 -21.80 -49.94
CA ARG A 6 32.82 -21.98 -49.29
C ARG A 6 31.83 -20.98 -49.86
N GLY A 7 30.74 -21.49 -50.43
CA GLY A 7 29.59 -20.72 -50.88
C GLY A 7 28.76 -20.18 -49.70
N ALA A 8 28.22 -18.98 -49.91
CA ALA A 8 27.26 -18.32 -49.05
C ALA A 8 25.87 -18.97 -49.17
N ALA A 9 25.20 -19.16 -48.04
CA ALA A 9 23.75 -19.37 -47.98
C ALA A 9 23.15 -18.35 -47.01
N SER A 10 22.21 -17.58 -47.53
CA SER A 10 21.46 -16.50 -46.88
C SER A 10 20.50 -17.05 -45.81
N PRO A 11 20.35 -16.41 -44.63
CA PRO A 11 19.27 -16.75 -43.72
C PRO A 11 17.96 -16.09 -44.17
N ALA A 12 16.95 -16.92 -44.43
CA ALA A 12 15.57 -16.52 -44.61
C ALA A 12 15.05 -15.87 -43.32
N ALA A 13 14.62 -14.61 -43.43
CA ALA A 13 13.97 -13.89 -42.35
C ALA A 13 12.55 -14.45 -42.11
N LEU A 14 12.33 -15.12 -40.98
CA LEU A 14 11.01 -15.37 -40.44
C LEU A 14 10.48 -14.07 -39.82
N ALA A 15 9.49 -13.46 -40.49
CA ALA A 15 8.72 -12.36 -39.93
C ALA A 15 7.73 -12.92 -38.88
N LEU A 16 8.02 -12.70 -37.59
CA LEU A 16 7.00 -12.81 -36.54
C LEU A 16 6.09 -11.59 -36.63
N ALA A 17 4.85 -11.80 -37.06
CA ALA A 17 3.79 -10.82 -36.92
C ALA A 17 3.48 -10.64 -35.42
N SER A 18 3.94 -9.53 -34.84
CA SER A 18 3.48 -9.07 -33.52
C SER A 18 1.99 -8.72 -33.61
N LEU A 19 1.15 -9.61 -33.08
CA LEU A 19 -0.24 -9.32 -32.77
C LEU A 19 -0.22 -8.34 -31.57
N CYS A 20 -0.19 -7.04 -31.86
CA CYS A 20 -0.35 -6.00 -30.85
C CYS A 20 -1.82 -6.00 -30.43
N LEU A 21 -2.17 -6.83 -29.44
CA LEU A 21 -3.44 -6.72 -28.72
C LEU A 21 -3.43 -5.37 -28.00
N CYS A 22 -4.05 -4.36 -28.60
CA CYS A 22 -4.44 -3.15 -27.89
C CYS A 22 -5.50 -3.56 -26.87
N LEU A 23 -5.07 -3.98 -25.68
CA LEU A 23 -5.92 -3.99 -24.50
C LEU A 23 -6.38 -2.54 -24.32
N SER A 24 -7.60 -2.25 -24.74
CA SER A 24 -8.29 -1.02 -24.41
C SER A 24 -8.46 -1.02 -22.90
N PHE A 25 -7.54 -0.36 -22.18
CA PHE A 25 -7.76 -0.06 -20.79
C PHE A 25 -9.06 0.74 -20.71
N PRO A 26 -9.97 0.43 -19.76
CA PRO A 26 -11.11 1.29 -19.52
C PRO A 26 -10.56 2.71 -19.31
N ALA A 27 -11.13 3.68 -20.01
CA ALA A 27 -10.76 5.08 -19.84
C ALA A 27 -10.77 5.38 -18.34
N ALA A 28 -9.65 5.89 -17.81
CA ALA A 28 -9.56 6.32 -16.43
C ALA A 28 -10.80 7.15 -16.12
N ALA A 29 -11.51 6.80 -15.04
CA ALA A 29 -12.68 7.57 -14.61
C ALA A 29 -12.27 9.05 -14.57
N GLN A 30 -13.00 9.90 -15.28
CA GLN A 30 -12.69 11.32 -15.30
C GLN A 30 -13.00 11.87 -13.91
N TYR A 31 -11.96 12.24 -13.16
CA TYR A 31 -12.13 12.88 -11.87
C TYR A 31 -12.93 14.18 -12.01
N GLN A 32 -13.97 14.34 -11.20
CA GLN A 32 -14.73 15.57 -11.18
C GLN A 32 -14.06 16.57 -10.24
N TRP A 33 -13.41 17.57 -10.81
CA TRP A 33 -12.78 18.63 -10.03
C TRP A 33 -13.81 19.46 -9.27
N THR A 34 -14.91 19.84 -9.91
CA THR A 34 -15.94 20.65 -9.25
C THR A 34 -16.86 19.84 -8.33
N CYS A 35 -17.19 20.42 -7.18
CA CYS A 35 -18.20 19.93 -6.23
C CYS A 35 -19.61 20.39 -6.62
N ARG A 36 -19.84 20.79 -7.87
CA ARG A 36 -21.15 21.21 -8.41
C ARG A 36 -21.70 20.20 -9.39
N THR A 37 -23.01 20.02 -9.39
CA THR A 37 -23.65 19.23 -10.46
C THR A 37 -23.54 19.96 -11.80
N SER A 38 -23.46 19.19 -12.88
CA SER A 38 -23.56 19.74 -14.23
C SER A 38 -24.94 20.35 -14.43
N GLY A 39 -24.97 21.63 -14.78
CA GLY A 39 -26.19 22.32 -15.17
C GLY A 39 -26.74 21.78 -16.50
N PRO A 40 -27.98 22.13 -16.87
CA PRO A 40 -28.64 21.64 -18.09
C PRO A 40 -27.86 21.86 -19.39
N ASN A 41 -26.93 22.82 -19.39
CA ASN A 41 -26.09 23.20 -20.54
C ASN A 41 -24.64 22.69 -20.42
N GLY A 42 -24.35 21.76 -19.51
CA GLY A 42 -23.00 21.19 -19.31
C GLY A 42 -22.01 22.08 -18.56
N GLY A 43 -22.44 23.22 -18.02
CA GLY A 43 -21.61 24.08 -17.17
C GLY A 43 -21.71 23.72 -15.68
N ASN A 44 -20.69 24.04 -14.88
CA ASN A 44 -20.65 23.82 -13.42
C ASN A 44 -21.49 24.87 -12.65
N THR A 45 -22.77 25.00 -13.01
CA THR A 45 -23.70 25.99 -12.43
C THR A 45 -24.73 25.38 -11.50
N GLY A 46 -24.73 24.06 -11.33
CA GLY A 46 -25.62 23.36 -10.41
C GLY A 46 -25.33 23.67 -8.93
N PRO A 47 -26.25 23.28 -8.04
CA PRO A 47 -26.00 23.34 -6.60
C PRO A 47 -24.77 22.50 -6.22
N PRO A 48 -24.12 22.80 -5.07
CA PRO A 48 -23.13 21.91 -4.51
C PRO A 48 -23.75 20.52 -4.34
N PHE A 49 -23.04 19.47 -4.78
CA PHE A 49 -23.39 18.11 -4.39
C PHE A 49 -22.42 17.66 -3.31
N GLU A 50 -22.97 17.03 -2.29
CA GLU A 50 -22.16 16.32 -1.32
C GLU A 50 -21.77 14.98 -1.99
N GLY A 51 -20.49 14.79 -2.29
CA GLY A 51 -19.98 13.52 -2.79
C GLY A 51 -19.83 12.51 -1.65
N LEU A 52 -19.66 11.22 -1.99
CA LEU A 52 -19.13 10.23 -1.05
C LEU A 52 -17.61 10.31 -1.10
N HIS A 53 -16.96 10.76 -0.03
CA HIS A 53 -15.51 10.85 0.01
C HIS A 53 -14.93 9.54 0.53
N GLY A 54 -14.11 8.88 -0.29
CA GLY A 54 -13.38 7.67 0.11
C GLY A 54 -12.09 8.07 0.82
N VAL A 55 -11.83 7.51 2.00
CA VAL A 55 -10.56 7.70 2.71
C VAL A 55 -9.97 6.35 3.04
N ALA A 56 -8.80 6.09 2.46
CA ALA A 56 -8.03 4.87 2.69
C ALA A 56 -6.76 5.18 3.48
N TYR A 57 -6.50 4.37 4.49
CA TYR A 57 -5.23 4.26 5.18
C TYR A 57 -4.58 2.93 4.84
N ASP A 58 -3.30 2.98 4.45
CA ASP A 58 -2.52 1.77 4.20
C ASP A 58 -1.18 1.84 4.92
N ALA A 59 -0.72 0.68 5.40
CA ALA A 59 0.66 0.45 5.79
C ALA A 59 1.26 -0.66 4.95
N TYR A 60 2.47 -0.49 4.43
CA TYR A 60 3.10 -1.44 3.50
C TYR A 60 4.63 -1.39 3.59
N ILE A 61 5.30 -2.49 3.23
CA ILE A 61 6.75 -2.62 3.21
C ILE A 61 7.25 -2.28 1.79
N PRO A 62 7.93 -1.13 1.59
CA PRO A 62 8.24 -0.60 0.25
C PRO A 62 9.51 -1.23 -0.37
N VAL A 63 9.64 -2.55 -0.25
CA VAL A 63 10.69 -3.38 -0.86
C VAL A 63 10.13 -4.77 -1.19
N ASP A 64 10.88 -5.57 -1.94
CA ASP A 64 10.53 -6.96 -2.24
C ASP A 64 10.53 -7.87 -0.99
N HIS A 65 11.54 -7.71 -0.12
CA HIS A 65 11.63 -8.45 1.13
C HIS A 65 12.52 -7.72 2.15
N VAL A 66 12.38 -8.12 3.43
CA VAL A 66 13.23 -7.66 4.53
C VAL A 66 13.70 -8.83 5.38
N THR A 67 14.88 -8.72 5.98
CA THR A 67 15.35 -9.74 6.93
C THR A 67 14.68 -9.56 8.29
N GLY A 68 14.00 -10.60 8.77
CA GLY A 68 13.32 -10.62 10.06
C GLY A 68 14.26 -10.90 11.23
N PRO A 69 13.79 -10.68 12.47
CA PRO A 69 14.61 -10.84 13.66
C PRO A 69 14.76 -12.30 14.11
N THR A 70 13.80 -13.16 13.78
CA THR A 70 13.78 -14.56 14.26
C THR A 70 14.51 -15.48 13.29
N PRO A 71 15.59 -16.16 13.74
CA PRO A 71 16.28 -17.15 12.92
C PRO A 71 15.49 -18.46 12.89
N CYS A 72 15.68 -19.19 11.80
CA CYS A 72 15.20 -20.55 11.61
C CYS A 72 16.34 -21.53 11.91
N PHE A 73 16.07 -22.54 12.75
CA PHE A 73 17.08 -23.48 13.24
C PHE A 73 17.12 -24.82 12.49
N ASN A 74 16.11 -25.11 11.66
CA ASN A 74 15.96 -26.42 11.01
C ASN A 74 16.70 -26.52 9.67
N VAL A 75 17.94 -26.03 9.56
CA VAL A 75 18.75 -26.17 8.33
C VAL A 75 20.15 -26.75 8.59
N PRO A 76 20.69 -27.58 7.67
CA PRO A 76 22.00 -28.23 7.85
C PRO A 76 23.19 -27.26 8.00
N ALA A 77 23.05 -26.03 7.49
CA ALA A 77 24.10 -25.01 7.50
C ALA A 77 24.18 -24.20 8.81
N GLY A 78 23.34 -24.50 9.81
CA GLY A 78 23.20 -23.72 11.04
C GLY A 78 22.10 -22.65 10.94
N PRO A 79 21.85 -21.85 11.99
CA PRO A 79 20.72 -20.91 12.03
C PRO A 79 20.73 -19.96 10.83
N THR A 80 19.62 -19.88 10.10
CA THR A 80 19.45 -18.95 8.97
C THR A 80 18.49 -17.83 9.35
N ALA A 81 18.76 -16.60 8.93
CA ALA A 81 17.79 -15.53 9.08
C ALA A 81 16.60 -15.78 8.13
N LEU A 82 15.38 -15.59 8.62
CA LEU A 82 14.20 -15.60 7.77
C LEU A 82 14.06 -14.24 7.07
N ILE A 83 13.65 -14.25 5.81
CA ILE A 83 13.25 -13.03 5.10
C ILE A 83 11.72 -12.98 4.99
N TYR A 84 11.15 -11.80 5.10
CA TYR A 84 9.72 -11.54 5.03
C TYR A 84 9.40 -10.85 3.73
N LYS A 85 8.40 -11.36 3.00
CA LYS A 85 7.90 -10.72 1.78
C LYS A 85 7.41 -9.31 2.11
N GLY A 86 7.86 -8.32 1.34
CA GLY A 86 7.35 -6.97 1.34
C GLY A 86 6.24 -6.77 0.30
N ASP A 87 5.92 -5.52 -0.01
CA ASP A 87 4.76 -5.14 -0.81
C ASP A 87 5.11 -4.52 -2.17
N GLY A 88 6.40 -4.46 -2.51
CA GLY A 88 6.91 -3.89 -3.76
C GLY A 88 7.37 -2.45 -3.61
N ASP A 89 7.33 -1.68 -4.70
CA ASP A 89 7.84 -0.31 -4.72
C ASP A 89 6.99 0.66 -3.88
N ALA A 90 7.61 1.78 -3.49
CA ALA A 90 6.89 2.89 -2.88
C ALA A 90 5.74 3.37 -3.78
N TYR A 91 4.64 3.79 -3.15
CA TYR A 91 3.51 4.36 -3.89
C TYR A 91 3.95 5.47 -4.84
N LEU A 92 3.49 5.39 -6.09
CA LEU A 92 3.63 6.41 -7.12
C LEU A 92 2.25 7.00 -7.42
N PRO A 93 2.10 8.34 -7.50
CA PRO A 93 0.83 8.97 -7.87
C PRO A 93 0.23 8.36 -9.14
N GLY A 94 -1.02 7.87 -9.03
CA GLY A 94 -1.74 7.22 -10.13
C GLY A 94 -1.57 5.70 -10.24
N TYR A 95 -0.77 5.08 -9.36
CA TYR A 95 -0.65 3.63 -9.25
C TYR A 95 -1.18 3.16 -7.90
N ALA A 96 -2.16 2.26 -7.91
CA ALA A 96 -2.69 1.68 -6.68
C ALA A 96 -1.61 0.87 -5.94
N ILE A 97 -1.66 0.89 -4.60
CA ILE A 97 -0.88 -0.03 -3.77
C ILE A 97 -1.34 -1.45 -4.11
N GLN A 98 -0.41 -2.30 -4.54
CA GLN A 98 -0.76 -3.66 -4.98
C GLN A 98 -0.92 -4.64 -3.80
N SER A 99 -0.31 -4.33 -2.66
CA SER A 99 -0.31 -5.16 -1.45
C SER A 99 -0.09 -4.28 -0.23
N TRP A 100 -0.68 -4.66 0.89
CA TRP A 100 -0.61 -3.93 2.16
C TRP A 100 -0.38 -4.88 3.32
N ARG A 101 0.08 -4.35 4.44
CA ARG A 101 0.08 -5.00 5.76
C ARG A 101 -1.18 -4.67 6.54
N VAL A 102 -1.66 -3.44 6.38
CA VAL A 102 -2.89 -2.90 6.95
C VAL A 102 -3.58 -2.07 5.89
N GLU A 103 -4.88 -2.27 5.73
CA GLU A 103 -5.80 -1.45 4.94
C GLU A 103 -7.01 -1.13 5.82
N GLU A 104 -7.32 0.16 5.93
CA GLU A 104 -8.57 0.68 6.48
C GLU A 104 -9.19 1.67 5.51
N ASN A 105 -10.40 1.39 5.03
CA ASN A 105 -11.06 2.21 4.03
C ASN A 105 -12.55 2.40 4.35
N LEU A 106 -13.04 3.62 4.20
CA LEU A 106 -14.46 3.94 4.33
C LEU A 106 -14.83 5.10 3.41
N TRP A 107 -16.09 5.13 3.00
CA TRP A 107 -16.69 6.22 2.26
C TRP A 107 -17.75 6.90 3.11
N PHE A 108 -17.71 8.23 3.17
CA PHE A 108 -18.67 9.01 3.94
C PHE A 108 -18.96 10.34 3.27
N ARG A 109 -20.08 10.95 3.66
CA ARG A 109 -20.40 12.32 3.24
C ARG A 109 -19.97 13.31 4.31
N ALA A 110 -19.26 14.37 3.95
CA ALA A 110 -18.60 15.27 4.90
C ALA A 110 -19.54 16.19 5.72
N GLN A 111 -20.82 16.24 5.39
CA GLN A 111 -21.83 17.10 6.03
C GLN A 111 -22.99 16.30 6.64
N SER A 112 -23.00 14.97 6.47
CA SER A 112 -24.12 14.11 6.88
C SER A 112 -23.64 12.84 7.58
N GLN A 113 -24.06 12.70 8.85
CA GLN A 113 -23.71 11.57 9.72
C GLN A 113 -24.42 10.26 9.33
N ASP A 114 -25.51 10.34 8.57
CA ASP A 114 -26.34 9.18 8.23
C ASP A 114 -25.86 8.42 6.98
N GLN A 115 -24.79 8.88 6.33
CA GLN A 115 -24.33 8.33 5.06
C GLN A 115 -22.84 7.95 5.09
N GLN A 116 -22.57 6.76 5.62
CA GLN A 116 -21.26 6.09 5.57
C GLN A 116 -21.40 4.64 5.10
N THR A 117 -20.37 4.11 4.47
CA THR A 117 -20.22 2.67 4.25
C THR A 117 -19.72 1.99 5.53
N PRO A 118 -19.90 0.66 5.66
CA PRO A 118 -19.11 -0.11 6.61
C PRO A 118 -17.62 0.10 6.39
N LEU A 119 -16.83 0.09 7.47
CA LEU A 119 -15.37 0.05 7.39
C LEU A 119 -14.94 -1.24 6.68
N ILE A 120 -14.04 -1.09 5.70
CA ILE A 120 -13.23 -2.20 5.17
C ILE A 120 -11.93 -2.19 5.96
N ALA A 121 -11.71 -3.21 6.79
CA ALA A 121 -10.47 -3.41 7.54
C ALA A 121 -9.87 -4.76 7.17
N SER A 122 -8.66 -4.75 6.60
CA SER A 122 -8.01 -5.95 6.07
C SER A 122 -6.52 -5.98 6.37
N ALA A 123 -6.04 -7.14 6.82
CA ALA A 123 -4.61 -7.40 6.97
C ALA A 123 -4.11 -8.24 5.80
N GLY A 124 -3.04 -7.80 5.15
CA GLY A 124 -2.38 -8.62 4.15
C GLY A 124 -1.63 -9.79 4.78
N GLN A 125 -1.38 -10.81 3.96
CA GLN A 125 -0.71 -12.01 4.42
C GLN A 125 0.79 -11.73 4.70
N SER A 126 1.21 -11.99 5.93
CA SER A 126 2.62 -12.11 6.29
C SER A 126 3.14 -13.45 5.78
N ARG A 127 4.27 -13.44 5.07
CA ARG A 127 4.93 -14.65 4.56
C ARG A 127 6.42 -14.54 4.83
N ASN A 128 7.03 -15.60 5.32
CA ASN A 128 8.48 -15.68 5.51
C ASN A 128 9.11 -16.84 4.76
N TYR A 129 10.38 -16.66 4.44
CA TYR A 129 11.16 -17.53 3.59
C TYR A 129 12.52 -17.82 4.24
N GLY A 130 13.00 -19.04 4.04
CA GLY A 130 14.20 -19.58 4.67
C GLY A 130 15.40 -19.68 3.74
N TYR A 131 16.22 -20.69 4.01
CA TYR A 131 17.43 -20.96 3.25
C TYR A 131 17.11 -21.27 1.78
N GLY A 132 17.89 -20.70 0.87
CA GLY A 132 17.70 -20.83 -0.58
C GLY A 132 16.84 -19.74 -1.22
N SER A 133 16.17 -18.90 -0.42
CA SER A 133 15.45 -17.72 -0.91
C SER A 133 16.27 -16.42 -0.78
N PRO A 134 16.13 -15.47 -1.72
CA PRO A 134 15.37 -15.58 -2.96
C PRO A 134 16.03 -16.53 -3.98
N LEU A 135 15.26 -17.48 -4.56
CA LEU A 135 15.82 -18.52 -5.42
C LEU A 135 16.34 -17.96 -6.76
N ASN A 136 15.75 -16.86 -7.24
CA ASN A 136 16.21 -16.17 -8.45
C ASN A 136 17.42 -15.23 -8.18
N GLY A 137 17.91 -15.18 -6.94
CA GLY A 137 19.08 -14.43 -6.51
C GLY A 137 18.82 -13.04 -5.94
N SER A 138 17.68 -12.38 -6.21
CA SER A 138 17.46 -11.01 -5.71
C SER A 138 16.02 -10.65 -5.35
N THR A 139 15.02 -11.35 -5.88
CA THR A 139 13.60 -11.06 -5.61
C THR A 139 12.81 -12.33 -5.33
N LEU A 140 11.84 -12.24 -4.42
CA LEU A 140 10.94 -13.34 -4.17
C LEU A 140 10.09 -13.61 -5.41
N SER A 141 9.87 -14.88 -5.69
CA SER A 141 9.20 -15.35 -6.90
C SER A 141 8.36 -16.59 -6.62
N ILE A 142 7.63 -17.06 -7.64
CA ILE A 142 6.90 -18.33 -7.54
C ILE A 142 7.83 -19.54 -7.30
N LEU A 143 9.12 -19.42 -7.61
CA LEU A 143 10.09 -20.48 -7.37
C LEU A 143 10.44 -20.63 -5.89
N ASP A 144 10.14 -19.63 -5.08
CA ASP A 144 10.31 -19.66 -3.62
C ASP A 144 9.12 -20.35 -2.93
N GLU A 145 8.10 -20.80 -3.66
CA GLU A 145 6.86 -21.39 -3.14
C GLU A 145 6.88 -22.92 -3.26
N ASP A 146 7.61 -23.61 -2.37
CA ASP A 146 7.71 -25.08 -2.38
C ASP A 146 6.55 -25.81 -1.69
N GLY A 147 5.76 -25.09 -0.88
CA GLY A 147 4.58 -25.60 -0.21
C GLY A 147 4.87 -26.48 1.01
N ILE A 148 6.09 -26.45 1.56
CA ILE A 148 6.47 -27.24 2.73
C ILE A 148 6.60 -26.33 3.96
N PRO A 149 5.66 -26.36 4.92
CA PRO A 149 5.70 -25.42 6.03
C PRO A 149 6.75 -25.80 7.07
N SER A 150 7.38 -24.79 7.68
CA SER A 150 8.25 -24.89 8.87
C SER A 150 9.52 -25.72 8.69
N ASP A 151 9.96 -25.97 7.45
CA ASP A 151 11.18 -26.71 7.17
C ASP A 151 12.43 -25.81 7.06
N CYS A 152 12.25 -24.48 7.14
CA CYS A 152 13.29 -23.48 7.00
C CYS A 152 13.95 -23.40 5.61
N PHE A 153 13.34 -23.96 4.56
CA PHE A 153 13.76 -23.81 3.17
C PHE A 153 12.69 -23.03 2.41
N LEU A 154 13.12 -22.25 1.40
CA LEU A 154 12.23 -21.53 0.50
C LEU A 154 11.02 -20.91 1.22
N TRP A 155 9.78 -21.33 0.97
CA TRP A 155 8.61 -20.86 1.69
C TRP A 155 8.51 -21.55 3.06
N ASN A 156 8.53 -20.76 4.14
CA ASN A 156 8.53 -21.34 5.49
C ASN A 156 7.17 -21.24 6.19
N ALA A 157 6.52 -20.07 6.18
CA ALA A 157 5.23 -19.90 6.86
C ALA A 157 4.42 -18.73 6.28
N ALA A 158 3.12 -18.74 6.55
CA ALA A 158 2.20 -17.66 6.22
C ALA A 158 1.13 -17.46 7.31
N GLY A 159 0.70 -16.21 7.51
CA GLY A 159 -0.33 -15.86 8.49
C GLY A 159 -0.86 -14.45 8.28
N THR A 160 -2.01 -14.14 8.87
CA THR A 160 -2.65 -12.82 8.76
C THR A 160 -2.81 -12.22 10.16
N ALA A 161 -2.48 -10.94 10.30
CA ALA A 161 -2.63 -10.21 11.55
C ALA A 161 -4.12 -10.09 11.92
N SER A 162 -4.43 -10.09 13.22
CA SER A 162 -5.78 -9.80 13.68
C SER A 162 -6.13 -8.32 13.48
N THR A 163 -7.37 -8.05 13.06
CA THR A 163 -7.93 -6.69 12.96
C THR A 163 -8.65 -6.23 14.24
N ALA A 164 -8.59 -7.03 15.31
CA ALA A 164 -9.36 -6.77 16.54
C ALA A 164 -8.99 -5.47 17.26
N ASN A 165 -7.78 -4.96 17.06
CA ASN A 165 -7.28 -3.72 17.68
C ASN A 165 -7.26 -2.55 16.69
N TRP A 166 -8.05 -2.62 15.62
CA TRP A 166 -8.16 -1.57 14.61
C TRP A 166 -9.50 -0.89 14.81
N HIS A 167 -9.45 0.43 14.87
CA HIS A 167 -10.57 1.23 15.28
C HIS A 167 -10.68 2.45 14.38
N TYR A 168 -11.92 2.91 14.25
CA TYR A 168 -12.20 4.15 13.57
C TYR A 168 -13.25 4.96 14.31
N ASP A 169 -13.19 6.28 14.14
CA ASP A 169 -14.31 7.17 14.41
C ASP A 169 -14.50 8.19 13.29
N LEU A 170 -15.74 8.67 13.17
CA LEU A 170 -16.14 9.66 12.20
C LEU A 170 -16.84 10.80 12.94
N THR A 171 -16.35 12.02 12.73
CA THR A 171 -16.88 13.22 13.37
C THR A 171 -17.14 14.34 12.36
N TYR A 172 -18.03 15.26 12.72
CA TYR A 172 -18.49 16.35 11.87
C TYR A 172 -18.37 17.67 12.61
N PRO A 173 -17.15 18.26 12.69
CA PRO A 173 -16.93 19.44 13.52
C PRO A 173 -17.69 20.68 13.03
N THR A 174 -17.96 20.76 11.73
CA THR A 174 -18.72 21.85 11.11
C THR A 174 -19.63 21.31 10.01
N SER A 175 -20.51 22.14 9.46
CA SER A 175 -21.38 21.76 8.34
C SER A 175 -20.66 21.58 7.00
N THR A 176 -19.36 21.87 6.92
CA THR A 176 -18.54 21.74 5.71
C THR A 176 -17.33 20.82 5.94
N GLN A 177 -17.26 20.17 7.09
CA GLN A 177 -16.10 19.40 7.49
C GLN A 177 -16.49 18.05 8.08
N GLY A 178 -15.87 17.01 7.54
CA GLY A 178 -15.88 15.69 8.16
C GLY A 178 -14.46 15.24 8.48
N GLN A 179 -14.32 14.45 9.54
CA GLN A 179 -13.05 13.91 10.00
C GLN A 179 -13.18 12.41 10.24
N VAL A 180 -12.37 11.63 9.53
CA VAL A 180 -12.18 10.22 9.83
C VAL A 180 -10.89 10.05 10.63
N HIS A 181 -10.95 9.26 11.68
CA HIS A 181 -9.81 8.92 12.52
C HIS A 181 -9.63 7.41 12.49
N TYR A 182 -8.52 6.95 11.91
CA TYR A 182 -8.08 5.55 11.95
C TYR A 182 -6.99 5.38 12.99
N TYR A 183 -7.12 4.40 13.87
CA TYR A 183 -6.09 4.13 14.86
C TYR A 183 -6.07 2.65 15.24
N GLY A 184 -4.87 2.15 15.54
CA GLY A 184 -4.74 0.76 15.91
C GLY A 184 -3.32 0.26 16.02
N THR A 185 -3.23 -1.06 16.19
CA THR A 185 -1.97 -1.79 16.20
C THR A 185 -2.08 -3.09 15.42
N ALA A 186 -0.98 -3.50 14.79
CA ALA A 186 -0.89 -4.81 14.13
C ALA A 186 0.47 -5.45 14.40
N SER A 187 0.44 -6.71 14.84
CA SER A 187 1.63 -7.53 15.09
C SER A 187 1.82 -8.55 13.98
N ASN A 188 3.07 -8.92 13.73
CA ASN A 188 3.39 -10.00 12.81
C ASN A 188 2.93 -11.35 13.40
N PRO A 189 1.97 -12.06 12.78
CA PRO A 189 1.42 -13.31 13.32
C PRO A 189 2.42 -14.47 13.29
N LEU A 190 3.53 -14.34 12.57
CA LEU A 190 4.61 -15.33 12.48
C LEU A 190 5.70 -15.13 13.53
N GLU A 191 5.62 -14.05 14.31
CA GLU A 191 6.60 -13.70 15.33
C GLU A 191 5.98 -13.77 16.72
N SER A 192 6.73 -14.31 17.68
CA SER A 192 6.31 -14.33 19.09
C SER A 192 6.59 -13.00 19.81
N SER A 193 7.29 -12.08 19.15
CA SER A 193 7.66 -10.79 19.72
C SER A 193 6.44 -9.87 19.91
N ALA A 194 6.49 -9.01 20.94
CA ALA A 194 5.50 -7.95 21.16
C ALA A 194 5.63 -6.77 20.17
N ALA A 195 6.51 -6.87 19.16
CA ALA A 195 6.68 -5.81 18.17
C ALA A 195 5.39 -5.65 17.36
N ALA A 196 4.84 -4.44 17.36
CA ALA A 196 3.67 -4.08 16.61
C ALA A 196 3.91 -2.74 15.90
N ILE A 197 3.33 -2.61 14.72
CA ILE A 197 3.14 -1.29 14.13
C ILE A 197 1.98 -0.63 14.85
N ALA A 198 2.02 0.70 14.94
CA ALA A 198 0.96 1.48 15.57
C ALA A 198 0.70 2.71 14.72
N TRP A 199 -0.56 3.09 14.57
CA TRP A 199 -0.96 4.28 13.85
C TRP A 199 -2.14 4.96 14.54
N ASP A 200 -2.23 6.25 14.30
CA ASP A 200 -3.27 7.15 14.76
C ASP A 200 -3.26 8.31 13.75
N MET A 201 -4.21 8.22 12.80
CA MET A 201 -4.28 9.00 11.57
C MET A 201 -5.65 9.67 11.49
N ARG A 202 -5.68 10.98 11.63
CA ARG A 202 -6.92 11.77 11.55
C ARG A 202 -6.93 12.61 10.27
N THR A 203 -7.75 12.18 9.33
CA THR A 203 -7.94 12.85 8.05
C THR A 203 -9.13 13.79 8.13
N THR A 204 -8.90 15.07 7.86
CA THR A 204 -9.93 16.09 7.74
C THR A 204 -10.23 16.34 6.27
N ILE A 205 -11.50 16.35 5.91
CA ILE A 205 -12.01 16.76 4.60
C ILE A 205 -12.84 18.03 4.78
N GLU A 206 -12.46 19.09 4.08
CA GLU A 206 -13.15 20.37 4.04
C GLU A 206 -13.77 20.60 2.66
N THR A 207 -15.07 20.87 2.64
CA THR A 207 -15.89 21.00 1.43
C THR A 207 -16.43 22.43 1.23
N ALA A 208 -15.87 23.43 1.91
CA ALA A 208 -16.29 24.82 1.72
C ALA A 208 -16.01 25.35 0.29
N ASN A 209 -15.00 24.79 -0.39
CA ASN A 209 -14.69 25.13 -1.78
C ASN A 209 -15.55 24.30 -2.75
N LEU A 210 -16.02 24.94 -3.82
CA LEU A 210 -16.89 24.34 -4.83
C LEU A 210 -16.12 23.80 -6.06
N ASP A 211 -14.81 24.02 -6.11
CA ASP A 211 -13.93 23.61 -7.21
C ASP A 211 -13.00 22.44 -6.85
N TYR A 212 -12.92 22.07 -5.57
CA TYR A 212 -12.19 20.93 -5.02
C TYR A 212 -12.53 20.76 -3.52
N ILE A 213 -12.21 19.60 -2.95
CA ILE A 213 -12.15 19.43 -1.49
C ILE A 213 -10.72 19.66 -1.00
N THR A 214 -10.57 20.15 0.23
CA THR A 214 -9.27 20.25 0.88
C THR A 214 -9.12 19.11 1.88
N ALA A 215 -8.09 18.29 1.70
CA ALA A 215 -7.78 17.19 2.59
C ALA A 215 -6.47 17.45 3.34
N ARG A 216 -6.42 17.07 4.61
CA ARG A 216 -5.21 17.12 5.44
C ARG A 216 -5.24 16.02 6.49
N VAL A 217 -4.06 15.62 6.95
CA VAL A 217 -3.90 14.52 7.90
C VAL A 217 -3.11 14.99 9.11
N ASN A 218 -3.66 14.78 10.31
CA ASN A 218 -2.89 14.80 11.55
C ASN A 218 -2.47 13.36 11.85
N TYR A 219 -1.17 13.12 12.04
CA TYR A 219 -0.65 11.75 12.09
C TYR A 219 0.34 11.50 13.23
N ASN A 220 0.21 10.29 13.78
CA ASN A 220 1.10 9.62 14.71
C ASN A 220 1.26 8.16 14.22
N HIS A 221 2.47 7.69 13.98
CA HIS A 221 2.67 6.28 13.63
C HIS A 221 4.09 5.80 13.95
N SER A 222 4.29 4.48 13.95
CA SER A 222 5.61 3.86 14.03
C SER A 222 6.48 4.27 12.84
N CYS A 223 7.79 4.44 13.01
CA CYS A 223 8.69 4.83 11.91
C CYS A 223 8.99 3.71 10.90
N TYR A 224 8.32 2.58 11.03
CA TYR A 224 8.31 1.48 10.10
C TYR A 224 6.92 0.82 10.18
N PRO A 225 6.33 0.32 9.08
CA PRO A 225 6.81 0.36 7.70
C PRO A 225 6.44 1.71 7.02
N ALA A 226 6.15 1.73 5.71
CA ALA A 226 5.58 2.90 5.06
C ALA A 226 4.11 3.07 5.44
N HIS A 227 3.61 4.31 5.43
CA HIS A 227 2.23 4.67 5.77
C HIS A 227 1.69 5.67 4.73
N THR A 228 0.45 5.49 4.30
CA THR A 228 -0.22 6.37 3.33
C THR A 228 -1.65 6.70 3.73
N ILE A 229 -2.10 7.89 3.34
CA ILE A 229 -3.52 8.25 3.33
C ILE A 229 -3.88 8.71 1.93
N MET A 230 -4.96 8.13 1.39
CA MET A 230 -5.56 8.53 0.13
C MET A 230 -6.97 9.07 0.37
N VAL A 231 -7.34 10.12 -0.36
CA VAL A 231 -8.70 10.65 -0.40
C VAL A 231 -9.16 10.67 -1.85
N ASN A 232 -10.27 10.00 -2.16
CA ASN A 232 -10.77 9.83 -3.53
C ASN A 232 -9.68 9.34 -4.50
N ASP A 233 -8.85 8.39 -4.07
CA ASP A 233 -7.68 7.87 -4.79
C ASP A 233 -6.53 8.87 -5.04
N PHE A 234 -6.58 10.07 -4.46
CA PHE A 234 -5.45 11.01 -4.44
C PHE A 234 -4.63 10.87 -3.17
N LEU A 235 -3.32 10.78 -3.32
CA LEU A 235 -2.38 10.76 -2.21
C LEU A 235 -2.41 12.10 -1.45
N VAL A 236 -2.78 12.04 -0.17
CA VAL A 236 -2.78 13.20 0.73
C VAL A 236 -1.56 13.15 1.66
N TYR A 237 -1.15 11.94 2.06
CA TYR A 237 -0.02 11.74 2.94
C TYR A 237 0.76 10.47 2.56
N GLN A 238 2.09 10.55 2.63
CA GLN A 238 2.99 9.42 2.49
C GLN A 238 4.18 9.58 3.42
N TYR A 239 4.49 8.47 4.10
CA TYR A 239 5.77 8.26 4.76
C TYR A 239 6.41 7.00 4.21
N VAL A 240 7.69 7.10 3.82
CA VAL A 240 8.53 5.98 3.42
C VAL A 240 9.71 5.92 4.38
N PRO A 241 9.95 4.80 5.07
CA PRO A 241 11.08 4.68 5.98
C PRO A 241 12.41 4.83 5.22
N PRO A 242 13.40 5.53 5.80
CA PRO A 242 14.69 5.76 5.14
C PRO A 242 15.54 4.50 5.00
N ARG A 243 15.24 3.45 5.77
CA ARG A 243 15.97 2.18 5.76
C ARG A 243 15.01 1.01 5.98
N ASN A 244 15.41 -0.17 5.50
CA ASN A 244 14.67 -1.44 5.63
C ASN A 244 15.51 -2.56 6.28
N ASP A 245 16.64 -2.22 6.90
CA ASP A 245 17.49 -3.21 7.58
C ASP A 245 16.91 -3.64 8.93
N THR A 246 17.20 -4.87 9.35
CA THR A 246 16.70 -5.46 10.60
C THR A 246 16.98 -4.60 11.83
N THR A 247 18.12 -3.89 11.87
CA THR A 247 18.46 -3.02 13.01
C THR A 247 17.52 -1.81 13.08
N TYR A 248 17.23 -1.18 11.92
CA TYR A 248 16.26 -0.09 11.83
C TYR A 248 14.86 -0.56 12.24
N ILE A 249 14.39 -1.65 11.64
CA ILE A 249 13.06 -2.20 11.88
C ILE A 249 12.88 -2.54 13.37
N THR A 250 13.87 -3.22 13.97
CA THR A 250 13.84 -3.56 15.40
C THR A 250 13.83 -2.30 16.27
N GLY A 251 14.63 -1.29 15.91
CA GLY A 251 14.62 0.03 16.56
C GLY A 251 13.24 0.69 16.55
N CYS A 252 12.59 0.70 15.39
CA CYS A 252 11.28 1.29 15.19
C CYS A 252 10.17 0.54 15.94
N LEU A 253 10.12 -0.78 15.85
CA LEU A 253 8.96 -1.55 16.32
C LEU A 253 9.10 -2.00 17.77
N LEU A 254 10.29 -2.43 18.19
CA LEU A 254 10.50 -2.98 19.53
C LEU A 254 10.82 -1.90 20.56
N PHE A 255 11.61 -0.89 20.14
CA PHE A 255 12.07 0.19 21.02
C PHE A 255 11.35 1.52 20.75
N GLN A 256 10.47 1.58 19.75
CA GLN A 256 9.70 2.77 19.38
C GLN A 256 10.60 3.99 19.09
N LEU A 257 11.86 3.75 18.69
CA LEU A 257 12.82 4.80 18.37
C LEU A 257 12.39 5.49 17.10
N GLY A 258 12.34 6.83 17.08
CA GLY A 258 12.00 7.58 15.86
C GLY A 258 10.51 7.60 15.52
N LYS A 259 9.62 7.19 16.44
CA LYS A 259 8.17 7.33 16.29
C LYS A 259 7.80 8.74 15.79
N ILE A 260 6.91 8.80 14.81
CA ILE A 260 6.40 10.05 14.25
C ILE A 260 5.24 10.52 15.13
N ILE A 261 5.34 11.74 15.67
CA ILE A 261 4.39 12.27 16.64
C ILE A 261 3.97 13.72 16.31
N GLY A 262 2.67 13.97 16.34
CA GLY A 262 2.04 15.28 16.39
C GLY A 262 2.24 16.11 15.14
N GLN A 263 2.41 15.46 13.99
CA GLN A 263 2.66 16.13 12.72
C GLN A 263 1.35 16.32 11.94
N GLN A 264 1.34 17.32 11.06
CA GLN A 264 0.24 17.57 10.14
C GLN A 264 0.77 17.61 8.71
N SER A 265 0.03 17.05 7.76
CA SER A 265 0.36 17.15 6.34
C SER A 265 0.10 18.57 5.84
N GLN A 266 0.65 18.91 4.68
CA GLN A 266 0.17 20.07 3.96
C GLN A 266 -1.28 19.85 3.52
N ASP A 267 -2.00 20.94 3.27
CA ASP A 267 -3.32 20.89 2.66
C ASP A 267 -3.18 20.43 1.20
N THR A 268 -3.97 19.41 0.84
CA THR A 268 -4.00 18.84 -0.50
C THR A 268 -5.36 19.11 -1.14
N HIS A 269 -5.37 19.68 -2.34
CA HIS A 269 -6.58 19.83 -3.12
C HIS A 269 -6.89 18.53 -3.83
N VAL A 270 -8.07 17.99 -3.57
CA VAL A 270 -8.53 16.71 -4.12
C VAL A 270 -9.81 16.96 -4.93
N PRO A 271 -9.99 16.28 -6.08
CA PRO A 271 -11.26 16.31 -6.81
C PRO A 271 -12.45 15.86 -5.95
N CYS A 272 -13.61 16.43 -6.22
CA CYS A 272 -14.81 16.21 -5.42
C CYS A 272 -15.42 14.82 -5.58
N ASN A 273 -15.21 14.17 -6.75
CA ASN A 273 -15.35 12.74 -7.09
C ASN A 273 -15.51 12.60 -8.60
#